data_AF-A0A3E2NQA8-F1
#
_entry.id   AF-A0A3E2NQA8-F1
#
_cell.length_a   1.000
_cell.length_b   1.000
_cell.length_c   1.000
_cell.angle_alpha   90.00
_cell.angle_beta   90.00
_cell.angle_gamma   90.00
#
_symmetry.space_group_name_H-M   'P 1'
#
loop_
_entity.id
_entity.type
_entity.pdbx_description
1 polymer ?
#
loop_
_entity_poly.entity_id
_entity_poly.type
_entity_poly.pdbx_seq_one_letter_code
_entity_poly.pdbx_strand_id
1 'polypeptide(L)'
;MSNNTKAKFNISTIFDVINREKVIIGTLIEGELNKGDTFELVSDDEKFSYSISSVEAVNIKGIFRIGLYILSHSDPDLTILEQAAGLTILIN
;
A
#
# COMPACT_ATOMS: atom_id res chain seq x y z
N MET A 1 -22.99 -1.19 4.10
CA MET A 1 -21.74 -0.52 4.48
C MET A 1 -21.26 0.25 3.26
N SER A 2 -21.08 1.56 3.35
CA SER A 2 -20.58 2.38 2.24
C SER A 2 -19.14 2.00 1.93
N ASN A 3 -18.87 1.55 0.70
CA ASN A 3 -17.52 1.48 0.15
C ASN A 3 -16.98 2.90 0.08
N ASN A 4 -16.31 3.35 1.15
CA ASN A 4 -15.74 4.68 1.23
C ASN A 4 -14.31 4.65 0.69
N THR A 5 -14.16 4.17 -0.55
CA THR A 5 -12.87 4.15 -1.24
C THR A 5 -12.37 5.58 -1.37
N LYS A 6 -11.30 5.90 -0.65
CA LYS A 6 -10.65 7.22 -0.65
C LYS A 6 -9.68 7.38 -1.79
N ALA A 7 -9.03 6.31 -2.22
CA ALA A 7 -8.06 6.34 -3.31
C ALA A 7 -7.95 5.02 -4.08
N LYS A 8 -7.48 5.11 -5.33
CA LYS A 8 -6.98 3.97 -6.11
C LYS A 8 -5.49 4.12 -6.35
N PHE A 9 -4.75 3.07 -6.06
CA PHE A 9 -3.30 3.09 -6.09
C PHE A 9 -2.76 1.91 -6.91
N ASN A 10 -1.93 2.18 -7.92
CA ASN A 10 -1.25 1.14 -8.67
C ASN A 10 0.12 0.86 -8.07
N ILE A 11 0.35 -0.39 -7.66
CA ILE A 11 1.59 -0.84 -7.08
C ILE A 11 2.57 -1.19 -8.20
N SER A 12 3.74 -0.58 -8.19
CA SER A 12 4.82 -0.89 -9.15
C SER A 12 5.81 -1.90 -8.58
N THR A 13 6.24 -1.72 -7.34
CA THR A 13 7.23 -2.58 -6.69
C THR A 13 7.09 -2.53 -5.18
N ILE A 14 7.56 -3.57 -4.52
CA ILE A 14 7.56 -3.69 -3.06
C ILE A 14 8.96 -4.11 -2.62
N PHE A 15 9.46 -3.53 -1.53
CA PHE A 15 10.75 -3.93 -0.96
C PHE A 15 10.75 -3.80 0.56
N ASP A 16 11.68 -4.53 1.17
CA ASP A 16 11.91 -4.51 2.60
C ASP A 16 12.83 -3.35 2.99
N VAL A 17 12.48 -2.68 4.09
CA VAL A 17 13.35 -1.73 4.77
C VAL A 17 13.87 -2.38 6.04
N ILE A 18 15.20 -2.34 6.21
CA ILE A 18 15.90 -2.92 7.36
C ILE A 18 15.28 -2.35 8.65
N ASN A 19 14.86 -3.24 9.55
CA ASN A 19 14.32 -2.94 10.88
C ASN A 19 12.89 -2.34 10.97
N ARG A 20 11.92 -2.80 10.16
CA ARG A 20 10.50 -3.09 10.57
C ARG A 20 9.40 -2.78 9.54
N GLU A 21 9.70 -2.53 8.27
CA GLU A 21 8.65 -2.05 7.34
C GLU A 21 8.80 -2.66 5.95
N LYS A 22 7.67 -2.98 5.32
CA LYS A 22 7.60 -3.12 3.86
C LYS A 22 7.15 -1.79 3.27
N VAL A 23 7.79 -1.39 2.18
CA VAL A 23 7.40 -0.20 1.43
C VAL A 23 6.79 -0.62 0.12
N ILE A 24 5.58 -0.13 -0.13
CA ILE A 24 4.86 -0.29 -1.39
C ILE A 24 5.09 0.98 -2.20
N ILE A 25 5.81 0.85 -3.32
CA ILE A 25 5.99 1.94 -4.27
C ILE A 25 4.93 1.84 -5.35
N GLY A 26 4.41 2.98 -5.77
CA GLY A 26 3.43 3.03 -6.83
C GLY A 26 3.09 4.43 -7.30
N THR A 27 1.95 4.51 -7.97
CA THR A 27 1.37 5.75 -8.46
C THR A 27 -0.09 5.83 -8.03
N LEU A 28 -0.46 6.97 -7.47
CA LEU A 28 -1.84 7.32 -7.18
C LEU A 28 -2.58 7.60 -8.48
N ILE A 29 -3.64 6.84 -8.74
CA ILE A 29 -4.50 7.02 -9.91
C ILE A 29 -5.56 8.08 -9.61
N GLU A 30 -6.23 7.96 -8.47
CA GLU A 30 -7.28 8.89 -8.02
C GLU A 30 -7.33 8.93 -6.49
N GLY A 31 -7.80 10.05 -5.93
CA GLY A 31 -8.09 10.20 -4.51
C GLY A 31 -6.97 10.80 -3.68
N GLU A 32 -7.02 10.55 -2.37
CA GLU A 32 -6.05 11.06 -1.39
C GLU A 32 -5.55 9.93 -0.49
N LEU A 33 -4.29 10.03 -0.05
CA LEU A 33 -3.62 9.02 0.78
C LEU A 33 -3.16 9.65 2.08
N ASN A 34 -3.53 9.03 3.20
CA ASN A 34 -3.18 9.50 4.53
C ASN A 34 -2.61 8.36 5.38
N LYS A 35 -1.83 8.74 6.39
CA LYS A 35 -1.47 7.83 7.47
C LYS A 35 -2.74 7.31 8.15
N GLY A 36 -2.80 6.00 8.37
CA GLY A 36 -3.92 5.29 8.99
C GLY A 36 -4.96 4.79 8.00
N ASP A 37 -4.93 5.25 6.74
CA ASP A 37 -5.76 4.66 5.69
C ASP A 37 -5.40 3.18 5.50
N THR A 38 -6.39 2.39 5.12
CA THR A 38 -6.24 0.92 5.04
C THR A 38 -6.55 0.39 3.66
N PHE A 39 -6.03 -0.79 3.35
CA PHE A 39 -6.41 -1.54 2.17
C PHE A 39 -6.42 -3.02 2.48
N GLU A 40 -7.03 -3.78 1.59
CA GLU A 40 -7.18 -5.22 1.76
C GLU A 40 -6.66 -5.94 0.52
N LEU A 41 -5.97 -7.05 0.75
CA LEU A 41 -5.61 -8.01 -0.29
C LEU A 41 -6.35 -9.32 -0.01
N VAL A 42 -6.68 -10.03 -1.10
CA VAL A 42 -7.27 -11.36 -1.03
C VAL A 42 -6.25 -12.35 -1.59
N SER A 43 -5.88 -13.36 -0.81
CA SER A 43 -5.01 -14.47 -1.20
C SER A 43 -5.59 -15.76 -0.64
N ASP A 44 -5.69 -16.81 -1.45
CA ASP A 44 -6.19 -18.13 -1.03
C ASP A 44 -7.54 -18.07 -0.26
N ASP A 45 -8.47 -17.24 -0.75
CA ASP A 45 -9.78 -16.96 -0.13
C ASP A 45 -9.73 -16.30 1.26
N GLU A 46 -8.55 -15.93 1.75
CA GLU A 46 -8.34 -15.17 2.98
C GLU A 46 -8.13 -13.68 2.67
N LYS A 47 -8.60 -12.83 3.59
CA LYS A 47 -8.56 -11.37 3.46
C LYS A 47 -7.58 -10.77 4.46
N PHE A 48 -6.58 -10.08 3.95
CA PHE A 48 -5.51 -9.46 4.73
C PHE A 48 -5.68 -7.95 4.70
N SER A 49 -5.83 -7.33 5.88
CA SER A 49 -6.01 -5.89 6.01
C SER A 49 -4.71 -5.22 6.47
N TYR A 50 -4.26 -4.22 5.72
CA TYR A 50 -3.04 -3.49 6.00
C TYR A 50 -3.35 -2.01 6.27
N SER A 51 -2.56 -1.39 7.15
CA SER A 51 -2.67 0.04 7.45
C SER A 51 -1.38 0.76 7.04
N ILE A 52 -1.55 1.94 6.45
CA ILE A 52 -0.45 2.80 6.02
C ILE A 52 0.11 3.54 7.24
N SER A 53 1.36 3.26 7.60
CA SER A 53 2.04 3.92 8.71
C SER A 53 2.58 5.30 8.35
N SER A 54 2.98 5.47 7.09
CA SER A 54 3.52 6.71 6.53
C SER A 54 3.33 6.75 5.01
N VAL A 55 3.24 7.96 4.47
CA VAL A 55 3.17 8.23 3.03
C VAL A 55 4.32 9.17 2.68
N GLU A 56 5.16 8.77 1.72
CA GLU A 56 6.21 9.62 1.18
C GLU A 56 6.03 9.78 -0.32
N ALA A 57 6.21 10.99 -0.83
CA ALA A 57 6.11 11.30 -2.26
C ALA A 57 7.45 11.83 -2.77
N VAL A 58 7.88 11.28 -3.91
CA VAL A 58 9.12 11.67 -4.59
C VAL A 58 8.78 12.08 -6.01
N ASN A 59 9.24 13.28 -6.39
CA ASN A 59 9.16 13.76 -7.78
C ASN A 59 10.58 13.97 -8.31
N ILE A 60 10.99 13.13 -9.27
CA ILE A 60 12.29 13.26 -9.94
C ILE A 60 12.03 13.43 -11.42
N LYS A 61 12.43 14.58 -11.96
CA LYS A 61 12.34 14.90 -13.40
C LYS A 61 10.93 14.69 -13.99
N GLY A 62 9.88 14.99 -13.20
CA GLY A 62 8.49 14.84 -13.63
C GLY A 62 7.91 13.44 -13.43
N ILE A 63 8.69 12.48 -12.94
CA ILE A 63 8.19 11.17 -12.51
C ILE A 63 7.76 11.28 -11.06
N PHE A 64 6.45 11.15 -10.83
CA PHE A 64 5.86 11.16 -9.49
C PHE A 64 5.65 9.73 -8.99
N ARG A 65 6.30 9.40 -7.87
CA ARG A 65 6.16 8.12 -7.18
C ARG A 65 5.77 8.36 -5.74
N ILE A 66 4.98 7.45 -5.19
CA ILE A 66 4.59 7.46 -3.79
C ILE A 66 5.06 6.15 -3.17
N GLY A 67 5.67 6.23 -2.00
CA GLY A 67 5.93 5.11 -1.11
C GLY A 67 4.94 5.08 0.04
N LEU A 68 4.30 3.93 0.23
CA LEU A 68 3.44 3.63 1.37
C LEU A 68 4.21 2.70 2.29
N TYR A 69 4.48 3.17 3.51
CA TYR A 69 5.13 2.35 4.53
C TYR A 69 4.05 1.55 5.25
N ILE A 70 4.27 0.24 5.36
CA ILE A 70 3.36 -0.69 6.04
C ILE A 70 4.10 -1.29 7.23
N LEU A 71 3.60 -1.03 8.44
CA LEU A 71 4.12 -1.60 9.68
C LEU A 71 3.48 -2.97 9.95
N SER A 72 4.31 -4.00 10.14
CA SER A 72 3.84 -5.27 10.72
C SER A 72 3.77 -5.11 12.23
N HIS A 73 2.57 -4.90 12.78
CA HIS A 73 2.44 -4.77 14.22
C HIS A 73 2.23 -6.10 14.95
N SER A 74 1.68 -7.14 14.32
CA SER A 74 1.68 -8.54 14.81
C SER A 74 0.85 -9.48 13.93
N ASP A 75 0.01 -8.96 13.03
CA ASP A 75 -0.69 -9.68 11.97
C ASP A 75 -1.30 -8.59 11.07
N PRO A 76 -1.11 -8.59 9.74
CA PRO A 76 -0.97 -9.75 8.86
C PRO A 76 0.48 -10.03 8.38
N ASP A 77 0.67 -11.24 7.84
CA ASP A 77 1.90 -11.64 7.15
C ASP A 77 2.20 -10.67 5.98
N LEU A 78 3.30 -9.92 6.11
CA LEU A 78 3.71 -8.97 5.08
C LEU A 78 4.25 -9.65 3.82
N THR A 79 4.61 -10.94 3.86
CA THR A 79 5.11 -11.65 2.67
C THR A 79 4.08 -11.69 1.55
N ILE A 80 2.78 -11.70 1.89
CA ILE A 80 1.68 -11.65 0.92
C ILE A 80 1.71 -10.36 0.10
N LEU A 81 2.20 -9.25 0.67
CA LEU A 81 2.35 -8.01 -0.08
C LEU A 81 3.24 -8.21 -1.31
N GLU A 82 4.24 -9.09 -1.28
CA GLU A 82 5.15 -9.30 -2.42
C GLU A 82 4.42 -9.72 -3.70
N GLN A 83 3.25 -10.37 -3.56
CA GLN A 83 2.40 -10.77 -4.68
C GLN A 83 1.57 -9.62 -5.26
N ALA A 84 1.49 -8.49 -4.55
CA ALA A 84 0.68 -7.34 -4.95
C ALA A 84 1.37 -6.43 -5.98
N ALA A 85 2.64 -6.67 -6.32
CA ALA A 85 3.34 -5.92 -7.34
C ALA A 85 2.62 -6.03 -8.70
N GLY A 86 2.31 -4.89 -9.31
CA GLY A 86 1.55 -4.79 -10.55
C GLY A 86 0.03 -4.70 -10.36
N LEU A 87 -0.49 -4.90 -9.14
CA LEU A 87 -1.93 -4.76 -8.86
C LEU A 87 -2.32 -3.30 -8.63
N THR A 88 -3.61 -3.03 -8.85
CA THR A 88 -4.25 -1.80 -8.40
C THR A 88 -5.09 -2.11 -7.17
N ILE A 89 -4.80 -1.43 -6.06
CA ILE A 89 -5.51 -1.59 -4.80
C ILE A 89 -6.45 -0.43 -4.54
N LEU A 90 -7.50 -0.72 -3.76
CA LEU A 90 -8.44 0.29 -3.26
C LEU A 90 -8.07 0.62 -1.82
N ILE A 91 -7.89 1.90 -1.54
CA ILE A 91 -7.57 2.43 -0.21
C ILE A 91 -8.85 3.02 0.40
N ASN A 92 -9.09 2.77 1.68
CA ASN A 92 -10.26 3.20 2.45
C ASN A 92 -9.87 4.11 3.62
#